data_AF-A0AAW1MLI0-F1
#
_entry.id   AF-A0AAW1MLI0-F1
#
_cell.length_a   1.000
_cell.length_b   1.000
_cell.length_c   1.000
_cell.angle_alpha   90.00
_cell.angle_beta   90.00
_cell.angle_gamma   90.00
#
_symmetry.space_group_name_H-M   'P 1'
#
loop_
_entity.id
_entity.type
_entity.pdbx_description
1 polymer ?
#
loop_
_entity_poly.entity_id
_entity_poly.type
_entity_poly.pdbx_seq_one_letter_code
_entity_poly.pdbx_strand_id
1 'polypeptide(L)'
;MYAFRTLVNATIQVRIEKLSTKSGSPSMSDIEAFSTAYRTRLDEAELAKTIPENISLEVSSPGVERVIRVPQDLDRFKERPMYVKYITEVTDANTSTETDGIFRLVSFDLETNSCTWGLADVRINREKAGKGRPMSKKQREWRLTTPFDSIRLVRIYSEP
;
A
#
# COMPACT_ATOMS: atom_id res chain seq x y z
N MET A 1 7.00 -8.15 -51.42
CA MET A 1 5.69 -7.78 -50.84
C MET A 1 5.77 -8.09 -49.36
N TYR A 2 5.71 -7.08 -48.48
CA TYR A 2 5.79 -7.27 -47.03
C TYR A 2 4.41 -7.11 -46.41
N ALA A 3 4.03 -8.02 -45.53
CA ALA A 3 2.81 -7.93 -44.73
C ALA A 3 3.21 -7.81 -43.25
N PHE A 4 2.75 -6.75 -42.59
CA PHE A 4 2.97 -6.50 -41.17
C PHE A 4 1.66 -6.76 -40.44
N ARG A 5 1.69 -7.58 -39.39
CA ARG A 5 0.56 -7.83 -38.50
C ARG A 5 0.98 -7.43 -37.09
N THR A 6 0.25 -6.48 -36.49
CA THR A 6 0.41 -6.16 -35.08
C THR A 6 -0.42 -7.13 -34.26
N LEU A 7 0.19 -7.74 -33.24
CA LEU A 7 -0.52 -8.51 -32.23
C LEU A 7 -0.72 -7.63 -30.99
N VAL A 8 -1.73 -7.96 -30.18
CA VAL A 8 -1.97 -7.27 -28.91
C VAL A 8 -0.89 -7.71 -27.94
N ASN A 9 0.08 -6.83 -27.64
CA ASN A 9 1.04 -7.09 -26.58
C ASN A 9 0.33 -6.89 -25.24
N ALA A 10 0.05 -7.97 -24.53
CA ALA A 10 -0.48 -7.92 -23.18
C ALA A 10 0.68 -8.00 -22.17
N THR A 11 0.62 -7.17 -21.12
CA THR A 11 1.57 -7.22 -20.01
C THR A 11 0.83 -7.62 -18.75
N ILE A 12 1.29 -8.70 -18.12
CA ILE A 12 0.87 -9.10 -16.79
C ILE A 12 1.88 -8.53 -15.79
N GLN A 13 1.41 -7.66 -14.90
CA GLN A 13 2.21 -7.16 -13.79
C GLN A 13 1.77 -7.85 -12.49
N VAL A 14 2.71 -8.51 -11.83
CA VAL A 14 2.49 -9.22 -10.57
C VAL A 14 3.33 -8.58 -9.48
N ARG A 15 2.71 -8.24 -8.36
CA ARG A 15 3.39 -7.79 -7.15
C ARG A 15 3.33 -8.87 -6.09
N ILE A 16 4.48 -9.37 -5.63
CA ILE A 16 4.56 -10.48 -4.67
C ILE A 16 5.12 -10.05 -3.32
N GLU A 17 4.65 -10.68 -2.25
CA GLU A 17 5.11 -10.44 -0.89
C GLU A 17 5.66 -11.70 -0.22
N LYS A 18 6.62 -11.50 0.68
CA LYS A 18 7.15 -12.54 1.55
C LYS A 18 6.68 -12.35 2.98
N LEU A 19 5.62 -13.07 3.39
CA LEU A 19 5.03 -12.91 4.72
C LEU A 19 5.97 -13.33 5.87
N SER A 20 7.00 -14.14 5.58
CA SER A 20 7.98 -14.59 6.58
C SER A 20 9.00 -13.51 6.99
N THR A 21 9.07 -12.37 6.29
CA THR A 21 9.99 -11.27 6.64
C THR A 21 9.23 -10.08 7.22
N LYS A 22 9.85 -9.31 8.12
CA LYS A 22 9.20 -8.14 8.72
C LYS A 22 8.76 -7.11 7.67
N SER A 23 9.58 -6.86 6.65
CA SER A 23 9.28 -5.86 5.60
C SER A 23 8.28 -6.33 4.54
N GLY A 24 8.10 -7.65 4.38
CA GLY A 24 7.28 -8.22 3.32
C GLY A 24 7.89 -8.20 1.94
N SER A 25 9.11 -7.70 1.81
CA SER A 25 9.79 -7.67 0.52
C SER A 25 10.36 -9.06 0.19
N PRO A 26 10.08 -9.60 -1.01
CA PRO A 26 10.77 -10.76 -1.55
C PRO A 26 12.25 -10.42 -1.83
N SER A 27 13.13 -11.42 -1.81
CA SER A 27 14.49 -11.29 -2.36
C SER A 27 14.45 -11.37 -3.90
N MET A 28 15.56 -11.03 -4.56
CA MET A 28 15.68 -11.27 -6.02
C MET A 28 15.50 -12.74 -6.38
N SER A 29 16.05 -13.65 -5.57
CA SER A 29 15.86 -15.10 -5.79
C SER A 29 14.39 -15.53 -5.66
N ASP A 30 13.63 -14.94 -4.74
CA ASP A 30 12.20 -15.21 -4.60
C ASP A 30 11.43 -14.72 -5.85
N ILE A 31 11.79 -13.52 -6.37
CA ILE A 31 11.20 -12.95 -7.59
C ILE A 31 11.52 -13.82 -8.81
N GLU A 32 12.78 -14.24 -8.97
CA GLU A 32 13.21 -15.12 -10.07
C GLU A 32 12.47 -16.45 -10.03
N ALA A 33 12.43 -17.11 -8.85
CA ALA A 33 11.74 -18.38 -8.69
C ALA A 33 10.25 -18.28 -9.05
N PHE A 34 9.57 -17.21 -8.61
CA PHE A 34 8.18 -16.96 -8.97
C PHE A 34 8.03 -16.68 -10.47
N SER A 35 8.88 -15.82 -11.03
CA SER A 35 8.83 -15.42 -12.44
C SER A 35 8.98 -16.62 -13.36
N THR A 36 9.96 -17.49 -13.10
CA THR A 36 10.16 -18.73 -13.86
C THR A 36 8.95 -19.65 -13.75
N ALA A 37 8.47 -19.93 -12.53
CA ALA A 37 7.35 -20.85 -12.33
C ALA A 37 6.03 -20.33 -12.93
N TYR A 38 5.81 -19.01 -12.94
CA TYR A 38 4.61 -18.42 -13.53
C TYR A 38 4.73 -18.35 -15.06
N ARG A 39 5.92 -18.03 -15.59
CA ARG A 39 6.20 -18.07 -17.02
C ARG A 39 5.94 -19.45 -17.61
N THR A 40 6.44 -20.52 -17.00
CA THR A 40 6.19 -21.89 -17.48
C THR A 40 4.68 -22.19 -17.60
N ARG A 41 3.87 -21.76 -16.64
CA ARG A 41 2.41 -21.91 -16.71
C ARG A 41 1.76 -21.08 -17.82
N LEU A 42 2.27 -19.88 -18.07
CA LEU A 42 1.81 -19.06 -19.20
C LEU A 42 2.16 -19.73 -20.52
N ASP A 43 3.37 -20.25 -20.67
CA ASP A 43 3.81 -20.94 -21.88
C ASP A 43 2.94 -22.20 -22.16
N GLU A 44 2.60 -22.98 -21.13
CA GLU A 44 1.67 -24.10 -21.22
C GLU A 44 0.26 -23.66 -21.66
N ALA A 45 -0.24 -22.56 -21.10
CA ALA A 45 -1.56 -22.02 -21.42
C ALA A 45 -1.62 -21.39 -22.83
N GLU A 46 -0.54 -20.75 -23.28
CA GLU A 46 -0.35 -20.26 -24.65
C GLU A 46 -0.36 -21.44 -25.64
N LEU A 47 0.38 -22.51 -25.35
CA LEU A 47 0.41 -23.73 -26.18
C LEU A 47 -0.99 -24.39 -26.27
N ALA A 48 -1.74 -24.38 -25.16
CA ALA A 48 -3.11 -24.85 -25.09
C ALA A 48 -4.12 -23.89 -25.75
N LYS A 49 -3.67 -22.72 -26.24
CA LYS A 49 -4.50 -21.66 -26.84
C LYS A 49 -5.62 -21.17 -25.93
N THR A 50 -5.39 -21.24 -24.62
CA THR A 50 -6.34 -20.77 -23.59
C THR A 50 -6.16 -19.28 -23.28
N ILE A 51 -5.00 -18.74 -23.62
CA ILE A 51 -4.65 -17.32 -23.53
C ILE A 51 -4.05 -16.84 -24.86
N PRO A 52 -4.03 -15.52 -25.14
CA PRO A 52 -3.33 -14.97 -26.30
C PRO A 52 -1.83 -15.26 -26.26
N GLU A 53 -1.21 -15.36 -27.43
CA GLU A 53 0.26 -15.44 -27.57
C GLU A 53 0.91 -14.08 -27.27
N ASN A 54 2.21 -14.11 -26.98
CA ASN A 54 3.07 -12.93 -26.82
C ASN A 54 2.74 -12.10 -25.55
N ILE A 55 2.47 -12.78 -24.44
CA ILE A 55 2.26 -12.13 -23.14
C ILE A 55 3.62 -11.83 -22.47
N SER A 56 3.80 -10.58 -22.05
CA SER A 56 4.94 -10.18 -21.20
C SER A 56 4.57 -10.30 -19.71
N LEU A 57 5.55 -10.66 -18.88
CA LEU A 57 5.38 -10.85 -17.44
C LEU A 57 6.40 -9.98 -16.72
N GLU A 58 5.92 -9.15 -15.81
CA GLU A 58 6.73 -8.35 -14.91
C GLU A 58 6.39 -8.74 -13.48
N VAL A 59 7.39 -9.13 -12.70
CA VAL A 59 7.22 -9.50 -11.29
C VAL A 59 8.03 -8.55 -10.42
N SER A 60 7.39 -7.92 -9.46
CA SER A 60 8.02 -6.94 -8.57
C SER A 60 7.55 -7.07 -7.13
N SER A 61 8.19 -6.33 -6.22
CA SER A 61 7.65 -6.13 -4.88
C SER A 61 6.63 -4.98 -4.86
N PRO A 62 5.69 -4.94 -3.90
CA PRO A 62 4.72 -3.84 -3.78
C PRO A 62 5.32 -2.47 -3.46
N GLY A 63 6.52 -2.43 -2.87
CA GLY A 63 7.18 -1.17 -2.51
C GLY A 63 6.31 -0.25 -1.63
N VAL A 64 6.22 1.02 -2.02
CA VAL A 64 5.44 2.06 -1.33
C VAL A 64 3.95 2.04 -1.66
N GLU A 65 3.56 1.34 -2.73
CA GLU A 65 2.15 1.13 -3.10
C GLU A 65 1.49 0.02 -2.27
N ARG A 66 2.26 -0.67 -1.41
CA ARG A 66 1.76 -1.69 -0.50
C ARG A 66 0.57 -1.17 0.30
N VAL A 67 -0.58 -1.82 0.10
CA VAL A 67 -1.77 -1.62 0.92
C VAL A 67 -1.63 -2.44 2.19
N ILE A 68 -1.78 -1.79 3.35
CA ILE A 68 -1.73 -2.40 4.67
C ILE A 68 -3.15 -2.85 5.04
N ARG A 69 -3.33 -4.14 5.29
CA ARG A 69 -4.63 -4.66 5.74
C ARG A 69 -4.86 -4.30 7.21
N VAL A 70 -6.02 -3.74 7.50
CA VAL A 70 -6.43 -3.36 8.85
C VAL A 70 -7.36 -4.43 9.42
N PRO A 71 -7.08 -4.99 10.60
CA PRO A 71 -5.92 -4.73 11.48
C PRO A 71 -4.70 -5.63 11.21
N GLN A 72 -4.77 -6.60 10.31
CA GLN A 72 -3.86 -7.76 10.24
C GLN A 72 -2.39 -7.40 10.03
N ASP A 73 -2.12 -6.35 9.25
CA ASP A 73 -0.75 -5.93 8.93
C ASP A 73 -0.27 -4.74 9.80
N LEU A 74 -1.11 -4.20 10.68
CA LEU A 74 -0.79 -3.00 11.47
C LEU A 74 0.44 -3.18 12.36
N ASP A 75 0.51 -4.27 13.12
CA ASP A 75 1.63 -4.53 14.03
C ASP A 75 2.96 -4.63 13.28
N ARG A 76 2.94 -5.27 12.10
CA ARG A 76 4.11 -5.45 11.24
C ARG A 76 4.72 -4.11 10.80
N PHE A 77 3.87 -3.12 10.52
CA PHE A 77 4.28 -1.83 9.96
C PHE A 77 4.17 -0.65 10.95
N LYS A 78 3.87 -0.89 12.23
CA LYS A 78 3.58 0.16 13.24
C LYS A 78 4.65 1.24 13.41
N GLU A 79 5.92 0.92 13.15
CA GLU A 79 7.05 1.85 13.26
C GLU A 79 7.20 2.78 12.04
N ARG A 80 6.38 2.59 11.00
CA ARG A 80 6.47 3.35 9.75
C ARG A 80 5.41 4.44 9.67
N PRO A 81 5.75 5.60 9.07
CA PRO A 81 4.72 6.54 8.68
C PRO A 81 3.83 5.91 7.60
N MET A 82 2.53 6.11 7.73
CA MET A 82 1.51 5.58 6.84
C MET A 82 0.68 6.73 6.28
N TYR A 83 0.39 6.66 4.99
CA TYR A 83 -0.68 7.44 4.40
C TYR A 83 -2.00 6.72 4.71
N VAL A 84 -2.92 7.42 5.36
CA VAL A 84 -4.22 6.88 5.77
C VAL A 84 -5.31 7.76 5.17
N LYS A 85 -6.25 7.13 4.49
CA LYS A 85 -7.49 7.73 4.01
C LYS A 85 -8.65 7.10 4.76
N TYR A 86 -9.55 7.92 5.29
CA TYR A 86 -10.62 7.51 6.19
C TYR A 86 -11.84 8.42 6.05
N ILE A 87 -12.98 7.93 6.50
CA ILE A 87 -14.22 8.70 6.56
C ILE A 87 -14.40 9.30 7.95
N THR A 88 -14.82 10.56 7.99
CA THR A 88 -15.33 11.23 9.18
C THR A 88 -16.80 11.54 9.01
N GLU A 89 -17.61 11.23 10.02
CA GLU A 89 -18.99 11.68 10.10
C GLU A 89 -19.01 13.13 10.59
N VAL A 90 -19.72 14.01 9.88
CA VAL A 90 -19.96 15.38 10.30
C VAL A 90 -21.24 15.38 11.14
N THR A 91 -21.17 15.89 12.37
CA THR A 91 -22.25 15.79 13.37
C THR A 91 -23.56 16.48 13.00
N ASP A 92 -23.59 17.35 11.98
CA ASP A 92 -24.74 18.23 11.70
C ASP A 92 -25.45 17.98 10.36
N ALA A 93 -24.94 17.07 9.53
CA ALA A 93 -25.60 16.63 8.31
C ALA A 93 -25.21 15.16 8.09
N ASN A 94 -26.09 14.29 7.63
CA ASN A 94 -25.80 12.89 7.26
C ASN A 94 -24.80 12.77 6.07
N THR A 95 -23.73 13.55 6.07
CA THR A 95 -22.71 13.65 5.05
C THR A 95 -21.39 13.16 5.65
N SER A 96 -20.92 12.06 5.08
CA SER A 96 -19.58 11.54 5.35
C SER A 96 -18.56 12.27 4.49
N THR A 97 -17.48 12.78 5.08
CA THR A 97 -16.37 13.38 4.32
C THR A 97 -15.16 12.45 4.31
N GLU A 98 -14.61 12.20 3.13
CA GLU A 98 -13.35 11.48 2.99
C GLU A 98 -12.18 12.42 3.30
N THR A 99 -11.35 12.02 4.26
CA THR A 99 -10.18 12.77 4.73
C THR A 99 -8.94 11.89 4.61
N ASP A 100 -7.77 12.50 4.47
CA ASP A 100 -6.50 11.80 4.46
C ASP A 100 -5.39 12.51 5.24
N GLY A 101 -4.34 11.78 5.56
CA GLY A 101 -3.16 12.32 6.21
C GLY A 101 -2.04 11.30 6.35
N ILE A 102 -0.87 11.80 6.76
CA ILE A 102 0.30 10.96 7.02
C ILE A 102 0.49 10.84 8.52
N PHE A 103 0.30 9.63 9.02
CA PHE A 103 0.24 9.33 10.44
C PHE A 103 1.24 8.26 10.84
N ARG A 104 1.56 8.22 12.12
CA ARG A 104 2.17 7.05 12.77
C ARG A 104 1.08 6.32 13.55
N LEU A 105 1.14 5.00 13.57
CA LEU A 105 0.27 4.22 14.43
C LEU A 105 0.71 4.43 15.89
N VAL A 106 -0.22 4.76 16.78
CA VAL A 106 0.02 4.87 18.23
C VAL A 106 -0.38 3.58 18.92
N SER A 107 -1.58 3.10 18.62
CA SER A 107 -2.14 1.85 19.11
C SER A 107 -3.30 1.43 18.21
N PHE A 108 -3.70 0.18 18.32
CA PHE A 108 -4.95 -0.31 17.76
C PHE A 108 -5.54 -1.32 18.74
N ASP A 109 -6.85 -1.46 18.71
CA ASP A 109 -7.60 -2.29 19.65
C ASP A 109 -8.62 -3.12 18.86
N LEU A 110 -8.56 -4.43 19.07
CA LEU A 110 -9.44 -5.41 18.42
C LEU A 110 -10.81 -5.52 19.11
N GLU A 111 -10.91 -5.11 20.38
CA GLU A 111 -12.17 -5.10 21.11
C GLU A 111 -13.05 -3.93 20.65
N THR A 112 -12.46 -2.73 20.59
CA THR A 112 -13.15 -1.52 20.10
C THR A 112 -13.10 -1.35 18.57
N ASN A 113 -12.41 -2.25 17.86
CA ASN A 113 -12.18 -2.19 16.42
C ASN A 113 -11.71 -0.82 15.95
N SER A 114 -10.72 -0.24 16.63
CA SER A 114 -10.27 1.13 16.38
C SER A 114 -8.76 1.28 16.35
N CYS A 115 -8.29 2.26 15.57
CA CYS A 115 -6.90 2.69 15.53
C CYS A 115 -6.77 4.06 16.19
N THR A 116 -5.71 4.26 16.99
CA THR A 116 -5.26 5.57 17.41
C THR A 116 -4.03 5.98 16.61
N TRP A 117 -4.11 7.13 15.96
CA TRP A 117 -3.09 7.70 15.10
C TRP A 117 -2.49 8.94 15.75
N GLY A 118 -1.21 9.20 15.45
CA GLY A 118 -0.55 10.47 15.73
C GLY A 118 0.03 11.06 14.44
N LEU A 119 0.32 12.35 14.42
CA LEU A 119 1.04 12.93 13.28
C LEU A 119 2.42 12.28 13.14
N ALA A 120 2.76 11.85 11.92
CA ALA A 120 4.09 11.38 11.60
C ALA A 120 5.08 12.55 11.52
N ASP A 121 6.30 12.35 11.99
CA ASP A 121 7.39 13.34 11.91
C ASP A 121 8.05 13.32 10.53
N VAL A 122 7.28 13.76 9.52
CA VAL A 122 7.70 13.85 8.12
C VAL A 122 7.68 15.29 7.65
N ARG A 123 8.44 15.61 6.59
CA ARG A 123 8.63 17.00 6.13
C ARG A 123 7.31 17.74 5.88
N ILE A 124 6.37 17.11 5.16
CA ILE A 124 5.06 17.70 4.83
C ILE A 124 4.19 18.03 6.06
N ASN A 125 4.31 17.26 7.15
CA ASN A 125 3.60 17.54 8.40
C ASN A 125 4.28 18.63 9.22
N ARG A 126 5.62 18.71 9.16
CA ARG A 126 6.44 19.75 9.80
C ARG A 126 6.23 21.13 9.15
N GLU A 127 6.23 21.18 7.82
CA GLU A 127 6.13 22.41 7.04
C GLU A 127 4.84 23.20 7.30
N LYS A 128 3.77 22.56 7.78
CA LYS A 128 2.55 23.23 8.26
C LYS A 128 2.82 24.24 9.39
N ALA A 129 3.92 24.09 10.14
CA ALA A 129 4.36 25.01 11.19
C ALA A 129 5.51 25.96 10.76
N GLY A 130 6.00 25.83 9.52
CA GLY A 130 7.12 26.57 8.94
C GLY A 130 8.27 25.67 8.46
N LYS A 131 8.89 26.02 7.33
CA LYS A 131 9.98 25.25 6.71
C LYS A 131 11.16 25.05 7.68
N GLY A 132 11.61 23.81 7.84
CA GLY A 132 12.76 23.45 8.68
C GLY A 132 12.48 23.41 10.19
N ARG A 133 11.25 23.70 10.65
CA ARG A 133 10.92 23.63 12.08
C ARG A 133 10.57 22.18 12.49
N PRO A 134 10.98 21.73 13.68
CA PRO A 134 10.52 20.46 14.23
C PRO A 134 9.03 20.53 14.60
N MET A 135 8.40 19.37 14.80
CA MET A 135 7.02 19.32 15.28
C MET A 135 6.87 20.00 16.65
N SER A 136 5.87 20.88 16.75
CA SER A 136 5.46 21.50 18.01
C SER A 136 4.91 20.48 19.00
N LYS A 137 4.85 20.83 20.30
CA LYS A 137 4.24 20.00 21.35
C LYS A 137 2.81 19.58 20.99
N LYS A 138 1.99 20.54 20.53
CA LYS A 138 0.62 20.28 20.07
C LYS A 138 0.56 19.25 18.94
N GLN A 139 1.47 19.31 17.96
CA GLN A 139 1.52 18.33 16.87
C GLN A 139 1.94 16.94 17.37
N ARG A 140 2.89 16.84 18.31
CA ARG A 140 3.35 15.56 18.87
C ARG A 140 2.29 14.87 19.72
N GLU A 141 1.48 15.67 20.42
CA GLU A 141 0.40 15.20 21.30
C GLU A 141 -0.91 14.96 20.55
N TRP A 142 -1.07 15.50 19.33
CA TRP A 142 -2.27 15.30 18.53
C TRP A 142 -2.58 13.82 18.31
N ARG A 143 -3.85 13.46 18.47
CA ARG A 143 -4.37 12.10 18.27
C ARG A 143 -5.63 12.13 17.41
N LEU A 144 -5.80 11.09 16.61
CA LEU A 144 -7.02 10.79 15.87
C LEU A 144 -7.39 9.34 16.12
N THR A 145 -8.64 9.09 16.48
CA THR A 145 -9.18 7.72 16.59
C THR A 145 -10.07 7.45 15.39
N THR A 146 -9.85 6.33 14.71
CA THR A 146 -10.70 5.88 13.60
C THR A 146 -11.15 4.45 13.82
N PRO A 147 -12.46 4.15 13.72
CA PRO A 147 -12.94 2.78 13.55
C PRO A 147 -12.28 2.08 12.35
N PHE A 148 -12.16 0.75 12.37
CA PHE A 148 -11.57 -0.01 11.27
C PHE A 148 -12.37 0.11 9.96
N ASP A 149 -13.69 0.18 10.06
CA ASP A 149 -14.62 0.27 8.93
C ASP A 149 -14.65 1.65 8.26
N SER A 150 -14.22 2.70 8.97
CA SER A 150 -14.09 4.05 8.40
C SER A 150 -12.80 4.22 7.57
N ILE A 151 -11.80 3.36 7.77
CA ILE A 151 -10.55 3.40 7.02
C ILE A 151 -10.78 2.89 5.59
N ARG A 152 -10.40 3.69 4.60
CA ARG A 152 -10.54 3.38 3.16
C ARG A 152 -9.25 2.90 2.52
N LEU A 153 -8.11 3.41 2.98
CA LEU A 153 -6.80 3.01 2.48
C LEU A 153 -5.75 3.27 3.54
N VAL A 154 -4.87 2.29 3.74
CA VAL A 154 -3.61 2.47 4.45
C VAL A 154 -2.50 2.02 3.53
N ARG A 155 -1.49 2.86 3.32
CA ARG A 155 -0.26 2.47 2.64
C ARG A 155 0.95 3.04 3.36
N ILE A 156 2.08 2.41 3.12
CA ILE A 156 3.36 2.91 3.58
C ILE A 156 3.63 4.29 2.98
N TYR A 157 4.00 5.26 3.81
CA TYR A 157 4.53 6.54 3.32
C TYR A 157 6.05 6.45 3.14
N SER A 158 6.52 7.03 2.03
CA SER A 158 7.93 7.31 1.78
C SER A 158 8.03 8.78 1.37
N GLU A 159 9.06 9.48 1.83
CA GLU A 159 9.33 10.81 1.32
C GLU A 159 9.71 10.71 -0.18
N PRO A 160 9.14 11.58 -1.03
CA PRO A 160 9.53 11.69 -2.44
C PRO A 160 10.91 12.33 -2.62
#